data_AF-A0A2V7EUC8-F1
#
_entry.id   AF-A0A2V7EUC8-F1
#
_cell.length_a   1.000
_cell.length_b   1.000
_cell.length_c   1.000
_cell.angle_alpha   90.00
_cell.angle_beta   90.00
_cell.angle_gamma   90.00
#
_symmetry.space_group_name_H-M   'P 1'
#
loop_
_entity.id
_entity.type
_entity.pdbx_description
1 polymer ?
#
loop_
_entity_poly.entity_id
_entity_poly.type
_entity_poly.pdbx_seq_one_letter_code
_entity_poly.pdbx_strand_id
1 'polypeptide(L)'
;MRENLLFRFSAVSFVVMALVAVVLAIALADKIRSDAVDALVAEAVGHASGRVLTAITPSDLEVPMTGARYQRFHEFVQRSLVSDRTARVKLWAADGTVIYSDDPAGVGLKFPENEGLLKALRRQNATNVNRPQDPEHVLERHLGALLEVYTPIIF
;
A
#
# COMPACT_ATOMS: atom_id res chain seq x y z
N MET A 1 10.42 49.45 -34.96
CA MET A 1 11.26 48.72 -33.97
C MET A 1 10.53 48.36 -32.67
N ARG A 2 9.47 49.07 -32.25
CA ARG A 2 8.71 48.80 -31.00
C ARG A 2 7.77 47.58 -31.05
N GLU A 3 7.19 47.25 -32.20
CA GLU A 3 6.30 46.07 -32.35
C GLU A 3 7.00 44.73 -32.07
N ASN A 4 8.29 44.62 -32.42
CA ASN A 4 9.06 43.39 -32.24
C ASN A 4 9.40 43.09 -30.77
N LEU A 5 9.45 44.13 -29.92
CA LEU A 5 9.71 43.99 -28.48
C LEU A 5 8.46 43.52 -27.72
N LEU A 6 7.29 44.06 -28.07
CA LEU A 6 6.01 43.65 -27.48
C LEU A 6 5.69 42.20 -27.88
N PHE A 7 5.85 41.84 -29.15
CA PHE A 7 5.59 40.48 -29.62
C PHE A 7 6.53 39.44 -28.98
N ARG A 8 7.81 39.79 -28.84
CA ARG A 8 8.82 38.92 -28.21
C ARG A 8 8.58 38.77 -26.70
N PHE A 9 8.16 39.84 -26.02
CA PHE A 9 7.79 39.79 -24.61
C PHE A 9 6.54 38.92 -24.40
N SER A 10 5.49 39.13 -25.18
CA SER A 10 4.26 38.33 -25.11
C SER A 10 4.51 36.85 -25.42
N ALA A 11 5.34 36.53 -26.42
CA ALA A 11 5.71 35.16 -26.74
C ALA A 11 6.47 34.48 -25.59
N VAL A 12 7.44 35.18 -24.98
CA VAL A 12 8.19 34.65 -23.82
C VAL A 12 7.27 34.46 -22.62
N SER A 13 6.42 35.43 -22.30
CA SER A 13 5.45 35.31 -21.19
C SER A 13 4.46 34.18 -21.42
N PHE A 14 3.99 33.97 -22.65
CA PHE A 14 3.10 32.87 -23.00
C PHE A 14 3.78 31.51 -22.80
N VAL A 15 5.04 31.36 -23.24
CA VAL A 15 5.81 30.13 -23.04
C VAL A 15 6.02 29.85 -21.56
N VAL A 16 6.39 30.87 -20.77
CA VAL A 16 6.57 30.72 -19.32
C VAL A 16 5.25 30.32 -18.64
N MET A 17 4.13 30.96 -19.01
CA MET A 17 2.82 30.63 -18.46
C MET A 17 2.37 29.21 -18.84
N ALA A 18 2.60 28.79 -20.08
CA ALA A 18 2.30 27.44 -20.55
C ALA A 18 3.15 26.40 -19.81
N LEU A 19 4.44 26.67 -19.59
CA LEU A 19 5.31 25.80 -18.81
C LEU A 19 4.83 25.67 -17.36
N VAL A 20 4.48 26.78 -16.71
CA VAL A 20 3.93 26.76 -15.35
C VAL A 20 2.62 25.99 -15.31
N ALA A 21 1.72 26.19 -16.27
CA ALA A 21 0.45 25.48 -16.34
C ALA A 21 0.64 23.95 -16.51
N VAL A 22 1.60 23.52 -17.34
CA VAL A 22 1.94 22.10 -17.53
C VAL A 22 2.52 21.51 -16.25
N VAL A 23 3.47 22.20 -15.60
CA VAL A 23 4.06 21.73 -14.34
C VAL A 23 3.00 21.62 -13.24
N LEU A 24 2.11 22.61 -13.13
CA LEU A 24 1.01 22.59 -12.17
C LEU A 24 0.01 21.47 -12.48
N ALA A 25 -0.33 21.24 -13.74
CA ALA A 25 -1.24 20.17 -14.14
C ALA A 25 -0.67 18.78 -13.79
N ILE A 26 0.63 18.57 -14.04
CA ILE A 26 1.32 17.33 -13.67
C ILE A 26 1.33 17.17 -12.14
N ALA A 27 1.74 18.20 -11.40
CA ALA A 27 1.81 18.16 -9.95
C ALA A 27 0.44 17.92 -9.29
N LEU A 28 -0.63 18.54 -9.81
CA LEU A 28 -1.97 18.39 -9.29
C LEU A 28 -2.56 17.01 -9.60
N ALA A 29 -2.28 16.46 -10.79
CA ALA A 29 -2.69 15.11 -11.16
C ALA A 29 -2.06 14.05 -10.26
N ASP A 30 -0.78 14.22 -9.91
CA ASP A 30 -0.06 13.33 -8.99
C ASP A 30 -0.62 13.45 -7.55
N LYS A 31 -0.91 14.67 -7.10
CA LYS A 31 -1.46 14.95 -5.76
C LYS A 31 -2.84 14.34 -5.55
N ILE A 32 -3.76 14.51 -6.53
CA ILE A 32 -5.14 14.01 -6.44
C ILE A 32 -5.17 12.49 -6.39
N ARG A 33 -4.27 11.81 -7.11
CA ARG A 33 -4.20 10.35 -7.14
C ARG A 33 -3.71 9.77 -5.81
N SER A 34 -2.80 10.44 -5.11
CA SER A 34 -2.33 10.03 -3.78
C SER A 34 -3.42 10.28 -2.73
N ASP A 35 -3.90 11.52 -2.60
CA ASP A 35 -4.75 11.93 -1.47
C ASP A 35 -6.12 11.20 -1.46
N ALA A 36 -6.70 10.91 -2.63
CA ALA A 36 -7.98 10.21 -2.73
C ALA A 36 -7.86 8.71 -2.38
N VAL A 37 -6.72 8.09 -2.68
CA VAL A 37 -6.45 6.69 -2.33
C VAL A 37 -6.07 6.59 -0.86
N ASP A 38 -5.23 7.50 -0.36
CA ASP A 38 -4.75 7.52 1.02
C ASP A 38 -5.89 7.72 2.03
N ALA A 39 -6.86 8.59 1.74
CA ALA A 39 -8.00 8.83 2.63
C ALA A 39 -8.94 7.61 2.72
N LEU A 40 -9.23 6.96 1.60
CA LEU A 40 -10.06 5.75 1.54
C LEU A 40 -9.37 4.55 2.20
N VAL A 41 -8.05 4.46 2.04
CA VAL A 41 -7.23 3.42 2.65
C VAL A 41 -7.13 3.63 4.16
N ALA A 42 -6.87 4.85 4.63
CA ALA A 42 -6.70 5.14 6.06
C ALA A 42 -7.97 4.80 6.88
N GLU A 43 -9.16 5.10 6.34
CA GLU A 43 -10.43 4.78 7.00
C GLU A 43 -10.68 3.27 7.07
N ALA A 44 -10.50 2.55 5.96
CA ALA A 44 -10.66 1.09 5.92
C ALA A 44 -9.64 0.37 6.82
N VAL A 45 -8.41 0.85 6.86
CA VAL A 45 -7.29 0.29 7.62
C VAL A 45 -7.44 0.52 9.13
N GLY A 46 -7.85 1.71 9.54
CA GLY A 46 -8.01 2.05 10.97
C GLY A 46 -9.01 1.14 11.66
N HIS A 47 -10.13 0.85 10.99
CA HIS A 47 -11.14 -0.08 11.49
C HIS A 47 -10.68 -1.55 11.45
N ALA A 48 -9.91 -1.95 10.43
CA ALA A 48 -9.36 -3.30 10.33
C ALA A 48 -8.36 -3.61 11.46
N SER A 49 -7.46 -2.67 11.77
CA SER A 49 -6.38 -2.84 12.75
C SER A 49 -6.90 -3.15 14.16
N GLY A 50 -7.91 -2.39 14.60
CA GLY A 50 -8.54 -2.61 15.91
C GLY A 50 -9.23 -3.97 16.03
N ARG A 51 -9.80 -4.48 14.93
CA ARG A 51 -10.41 -5.82 14.88
C ARG A 51 -9.36 -6.92 14.85
N VAL A 52 -8.23 -6.72 14.16
CA VAL A 52 -7.13 -7.69 14.13
C VAL A 52 -6.55 -7.84 15.53
N LEU A 53 -6.33 -6.75 16.27
CA LEU A 53 -5.80 -6.76 17.64
C LEU A 53 -6.65 -7.56 18.64
N THR A 54 -7.96 -7.74 18.39
CA THR A 54 -8.80 -8.61 19.23
C THR A 54 -8.73 -10.08 18.84
N ALA A 55 -8.23 -10.39 17.64
CA ALA A 55 -8.14 -11.74 17.09
C ALA A 55 -6.76 -12.39 17.24
N ILE A 56 -5.70 -11.60 17.52
CA ILE A 56 -4.32 -12.05 17.66
C ILE A 56 -3.72 -11.68 19.03
N THR A 57 -2.71 -12.43 19.44
CA THR A 57 -1.86 -12.14 20.61
C THR A 57 -0.41 -11.94 20.16
N PRO A 58 0.46 -11.34 21.00
CA PRO A 58 1.87 -11.17 20.65
C PRO A 58 2.57 -12.48 20.27
N SER A 59 2.22 -13.59 20.96
CA SER A 59 2.76 -14.92 20.68
C SER A 59 2.42 -15.46 19.29
N ASP A 60 1.35 -14.99 18.66
CA ASP A 60 1.01 -15.39 17.28
C ASP A 60 2.00 -14.84 16.26
N LEU A 61 2.74 -13.78 16.58
CA LEU A 61 3.70 -13.15 15.66
C LEU A 61 5.10 -13.79 15.73
N GLU A 62 5.30 -14.75 16.64
CA GLU A 62 6.59 -15.41 16.83
C GLU A 62 6.82 -16.57 15.86
N VAL A 63 5.75 -17.25 15.46
CA VAL A 63 5.81 -18.44 14.62
C VAL A 63 4.69 -18.43 13.57
N PRO A 64 4.93 -18.97 12.36
CA PRO A 64 3.90 -19.08 11.35
C PRO A 64 2.67 -19.85 11.86
N MET A 65 1.48 -19.31 11.60
CA MET A 65 0.23 -19.93 12.03
C MET A 65 -0.01 -21.23 11.26
N THR A 66 -0.27 -22.30 12.00
CA THR A 66 -0.59 -23.61 11.41
C THR A 66 -1.79 -24.26 12.10
N GLY A 67 -2.32 -25.33 11.49
CA GLY A 67 -3.39 -26.15 12.06
C GLY A 67 -4.62 -25.35 12.50
N ALA A 68 -5.11 -25.64 13.71
CA ALA A 68 -6.33 -25.02 14.25
C ALA A 68 -6.19 -23.50 14.53
N ARG A 69 -4.96 -22.98 14.72
CA ARG A 69 -4.78 -21.53 14.90
C ARG A 69 -4.98 -20.80 13.58
N TYR A 70 -4.35 -21.31 12.51
CA TYR A 70 -4.53 -20.81 11.16
C TYR A 70 -6.02 -20.78 10.79
N GLN A 71 -6.75 -21.89 10.96
CA GLN A 71 -8.15 -21.96 10.56
C GLN A 71 -9.04 -20.96 11.30
N ARG A 72 -8.86 -20.81 12.61
CA ARG A 72 -9.62 -19.82 13.39
C ARG A 72 -9.35 -18.39 12.94
N PHE A 73 -8.09 -18.06 12.68
CA PHE A 73 -7.74 -16.72 12.20
C PHE A 73 -8.20 -16.50 10.75
N HIS A 74 -8.10 -17.53 9.89
CA HIS A 74 -8.60 -17.51 8.53
C HIS A 74 -10.10 -17.21 8.48
N GLU A 75 -10.92 -17.89 9.28
CA GLU A 75 -12.35 -17.59 9.38
C GLU A 75 -12.62 -16.14 9.80
N PHE A 76 -11.85 -15.62 10.76
CA PHE A 76 -11.95 -14.22 11.16
C PHE A 76 -11.62 -13.28 10.00
N VAL A 77 -10.52 -13.52 9.28
CA VAL A 77 -10.09 -12.72 8.13
C VAL A 77 -11.15 -12.73 7.03
N GLN A 78 -11.67 -13.91 6.67
CA GLN A 78 -12.71 -14.05 5.65
C GLN A 78 -14.01 -13.31 6.01
N ARG A 79 -14.41 -13.33 7.29
CA ARG A 79 -15.64 -12.65 7.74
C ARG A 79 -15.46 -11.15 7.98
N SER A 80 -14.25 -10.70 8.31
CA SER A 80 -14.03 -9.36 8.85
C SER A 80 -13.27 -8.42 7.93
N LEU A 81 -12.41 -8.96 7.06
CA LEU A 81 -11.43 -8.18 6.29
C LEU A 81 -11.52 -8.43 4.78
N VAL A 82 -11.96 -9.61 4.37
CA VAL A 82 -12.10 -9.95 2.95
C VAL A 82 -13.41 -9.37 2.40
N SER A 83 -13.29 -8.77 1.22
CA SER A 83 -14.40 -8.30 0.38
C SER A 83 -14.12 -8.73 -1.06
N ASP A 84 -15.08 -8.52 -1.98
CA ASP A 84 -14.91 -8.81 -3.41
C ASP A 84 -13.74 -8.05 -4.06
N ARG A 85 -13.21 -7.01 -3.39
CA ARG A 85 -12.09 -6.20 -3.86
C ARG A 85 -10.77 -6.53 -3.17
N THR A 86 -10.76 -7.49 -2.25
CA THR A 86 -9.56 -7.88 -1.51
C THR A 86 -8.80 -8.95 -2.30
N ALA A 87 -7.62 -8.58 -2.82
CA ALA A 87 -6.79 -9.50 -3.61
C ALA A 87 -6.02 -10.51 -2.73
N ARG A 88 -5.51 -10.05 -1.59
CA ARG A 88 -4.65 -10.83 -0.68
C ARG A 88 -4.67 -10.20 0.71
N VAL A 89 -4.60 -11.03 1.75
CA VAL A 89 -4.36 -10.59 3.13
C VAL A 89 -3.18 -11.38 3.70
N LYS A 90 -2.15 -10.66 4.17
CA LYS A 90 -0.98 -11.25 4.84
C LYS A 90 -0.77 -10.61 6.22
N LEU A 91 -0.40 -11.42 7.20
CA LEU A 91 0.11 -10.97 8.50
C LEU A 91 1.61 -11.25 8.54
N TRP A 92 2.38 -10.27 8.96
CA TRP A 92 3.84 -10.30 8.92
C TRP A 92 4.44 -10.16 10.32
N ALA A 93 5.49 -10.91 10.59
CA ALA A 93 6.40 -10.64 11.68
C ALA A 93 7.38 -9.51 11.29
N ALA A 94 7.95 -8.85 12.30
CA ALA A 94 8.88 -7.75 12.11
C ALA A 94 10.16 -8.13 11.35
N ASP A 95 10.50 -9.42 11.33
CA ASP A 95 11.68 -9.95 10.63
C ASP A 95 11.43 -10.29 9.14
N GLY A 96 10.22 -10.01 8.64
CA GLY A 96 9.81 -10.31 7.27
C GLY A 96 9.20 -11.70 7.08
N THR A 97 8.94 -12.46 8.14
CA THR A 97 8.25 -13.75 8.03
C THR A 97 6.74 -13.57 7.86
N VAL A 98 6.14 -14.27 6.90
CA VAL A 98 4.69 -14.32 6.71
C VAL A 98 4.09 -15.26 7.77
N ILE A 99 3.46 -14.68 8.78
CA ILE A 99 2.80 -15.38 9.88
C ILE A 99 1.47 -15.99 9.42
N TYR A 100 0.75 -15.29 8.55
CA TYR A 100 -0.50 -15.77 7.95
C TYR A 100 -0.62 -15.22 6.53
N SER A 101 -1.21 -16.00 5.63
CA SER A 101 -1.71 -15.54 4.33
C SER A 101 -3.04 -16.24 4.04
N ASP A 102 -3.95 -15.56 3.35
CA ASP A 102 -5.19 -16.17 2.83
C ASP A 102 -4.92 -17.30 1.82
N ASP A 103 -3.74 -17.31 1.18
CA ASP A 103 -3.19 -18.49 0.52
C ASP A 103 -2.22 -19.21 1.44
N PRO A 104 -2.54 -20.43 1.89
CA PRO A 104 -1.69 -21.20 2.76
C PRO A 104 -0.26 -21.39 2.24
N ALA A 105 -0.05 -21.37 0.91
CA ALA A 105 1.27 -21.55 0.32
C ALA A 105 2.26 -20.42 0.65
N GLY A 106 1.75 -19.25 1.05
CA GLY A 106 2.57 -18.11 1.46
C GLY A 106 3.05 -18.16 2.91
N VAL A 107 2.43 -18.98 3.76
CA VAL A 107 2.71 -19.02 5.19
C VAL A 107 4.12 -19.56 5.45
N GLY A 108 4.90 -18.84 6.26
CA GLY A 108 6.27 -19.19 6.62
C GLY A 108 7.34 -18.75 5.62
N LEU A 109 6.96 -18.17 4.48
CA LEU A 109 7.92 -17.51 3.59
C LEU A 109 8.50 -16.27 4.27
N LYS A 110 9.75 -15.93 3.94
CA LYS A 110 10.48 -14.83 4.58
C LYS A 110 11.05 -13.86 3.55
N PHE A 111 10.73 -12.59 3.74
CA PHE A 111 11.10 -11.49 2.85
C PHE A 111 11.65 -10.31 3.69
N PRO A 112 12.91 -10.39 4.15
CA PRO A 112 13.48 -9.39 5.06
C PRO A 112 13.71 -8.02 4.40
N GLU A 113 13.76 -8.00 3.06
CA GLU A 113 13.99 -6.79 2.25
C GLU A 113 12.69 -6.12 1.80
N ASN A 114 11.51 -6.56 2.28
CA ASN A 114 10.24 -5.96 1.90
C ASN A 114 10.18 -4.48 2.34
N GLU A 115 10.27 -3.56 1.37
CA GLU A 115 10.31 -2.13 1.65
C GLU A 115 9.01 -1.61 2.28
N GLY A 116 7.85 -2.13 1.89
CA GLY A 116 6.55 -1.73 2.41
C GLY A 116 6.43 -2.03 3.90
N LEU A 117 6.82 -3.24 4.29
CA LEU A 117 6.91 -3.67 5.69
C LEU A 117 7.91 -2.80 6.46
N LEU A 118 9.11 -2.59 5.93
CA LEU A 118 10.14 -1.76 6.60
C LEU A 118 9.66 -0.31 6.80
N LYS A 119 8.94 0.27 5.84
CA LYS A 119 8.34 1.61 5.96
C LYS A 119 7.24 1.62 7.03
N ALA A 120 6.34 0.64 7.03
CA ALA A 120 5.26 0.53 8.00
C ALA A 120 5.79 0.34 9.44
N LEU A 121 6.81 -0.50 9.63
CA LEU A 121 7.47 -0.71 10.94
C LEU A 121 8.12 0.57 11.46
N ARG A 122 8.58 1.46 10.58
CA ARG A 122 9.12 2.79 10.92
C ARG A 122 8.03 3.84 11.17
N ARG A 123 6.75 3.44 11.23
CA ARG A 123 5.56 4.31 11.36
C ARG A 123 5.46 5.36 10.24
N GLN A 124 6.01 5.04 9.08
CA GLN A 124 5.80 5.84 7.87
C GLN A 124 4.58 5.27 7.15
N ASN A 125 3.70 6.13 6.66
CA ASN A 125 2.56 5.70 5.85
C ASN A 125 3.10 4.97 4.61
N ALA A 126 2.98 3.65 4.61
CA ALA A 126 3.43 2.78 3.54
C ALA A 126 2.26 2.50 2.60
N THR A 127 1.71 3.55 1.99
CA THR A 127 0.85 3.42 0.82
C THR A 127 1.77 3.39 -0.39
N ASN A 128 2.15 2.18 -0.81
CA ASN A 128 2.97 2.01 -2.01
C ASN A 128 2.05 1.56 -3.15
N VAL A 129 1.76 2.48 -4.05
CA VAL A 129 1.00 2.19 -5.27
C VAL A 129 1.99 1.76 -6.35
N ASN A 130 2.52 0.54 -6.30
CA ASN A 130 3.32 0.05 -7.42
C ASN A 130 3.21 -1.45 -7.66
N ARG A 131 3.43 -1.82 -8.94
CA ARG A 131 3.09 -3.12 -9.52
C ARG A 131 3.78 -4.29 -8.81
N PRO A 132 3.11 -5.47 -8.74
CA PRO A 132 3.67 -6.68 -8.12
C PRO A 132 4.83 -7.27 -8.96
N GLN A 133 6.01 -6.66 -8.86
CA GLN A 133 7.27 -7.20 -9.38
C GLN A 133 8.16 -7.75 -8.26
N ASP A 134 7.88 -7.36 -7.01
CA ASP A 134 8.69 -7.73 -5.87
C ASP A 134 8.64 -9.25 -5.57
N PRO A 135 9.69 -9.81 -4.95
CA PRO A 135 9.81 -11.24 -4.67
C PRO A 135 8.64 -11.83 -3.86
N GLU A 136 8.03 -11.05 -2.97
CA GLU A 136 6.89 -11.42 -2.14
C GLU A 136 5.57 -11.58 -2.91
N HIS A 137 5.53 -11.10 -4.17
CA HIS A 137 4.33 -11.09 -5.00
C HIS A 137 4.20 -12.28 -5.95
N VAL A 138 5.07 -13.28 -5.85
CA VAL A 138 5.11 -14.42 -6.78
C VAL A 138 3.75 -15.12 -6.90
N LEU A 139 2.98 -15.19 -5.81
CA LEU A 139 1.66 -15.82 -5.80
C LEU A 139 0.58 -14.91 -6.42
N GLU A 140 0.81 -13.60 -6.45
CA GLU A 140 -0.16 -12.57 -6.81
C GLU A 140 0.07 -12.02 -8.24
N ARG A 141 1.16 -12.40 -8.92
CA ARG A 141 1.49 -11.93 -10.28
C ARG A 141 0.37 -12.11 -11.30
N HIS A 142 -0.49 -13.10 -11.12
CA HIS A 142 -1.62 -13.38 -12.01
C HIS A 142 -2.81 -12.41 -11.82
N LEU A 143 -2.81 -11.59 -10.77
CA LEU A 143 -3.90 -10.67 -10.41
C LEU A 143 -3.76 -9.28 -11.04
N GLY A 144 -2.66 -9.00 -11.76
CA GLY A 144 -2.45 -7.73 -12.44
C GLY A 144 -1.94 -6.60 -11.52
N ALA A 145 -2.41 -5.37 -11.73
CA ALA A 145 -1.99 -4.23 -10.92
C ALA A 145 -2.75 -4.21 -9.58
N LEU A 146 -2.01 -4.24 -8.47
CA LEU A 146 -2.55 -4.24 -7.11
C LEU A 146 -2.16 -2.95 -6.38
N LEU A 147 -3.02 -2.55 -5.44
CA LEU A 147 -2.71 -1.53 -4.46
C LEU A 147 -2.32 -2.23 -3.16
N GLU A 148 -1.11 -1.95 -2.67
CA GLU A 148 -0.62 -2.52 -1.42
C GLU A 148 -0.72 -1.51 -0.29
N VAL A 149 -1.20 -2.00 0.83
CA VAL A 149 -1.43 -1.23 2.04
C VAL A 149 -0.82 -1.99 3.20
N TYR A 150 0.22 -1.41 3.81
CA TYR A 150 0.84 -1.97 5.00
C TYR A 150 0.43 -1.19 6.23
N THR A 151 0.05 -1.91 7.28
CA THR A 151 -0.38 -1.30 8.54
C THR A 151 0.38 -1.91 9.70
N PRO A 152 1.06 -1.10 10.52
CA PRO A 152 1.75 -1.62 11.69
C PRO A 152 0.73 -2.05 12.76
N ILE A 153 0.90 -3.27 13.27
CA ILE A 153 0.19 -3.75 14.45
C ILE A 153 1.05 -3.41 15.67
N ILE A 154 0.48 -2.67 16.62
CA ILE A 154 1.12 -2.26 17.88
C ILE A 154 0.17 -2.67 19.00
N PHE A 155 0.66 -3.49 19.93
CA PHE A 155 -0.05 -3.90 21.14
C PHE A 155 0.10 -2.85 22.25
#